data_AF-A0A1M7F198-F1
#
_entry.id   AF-A0A1M7F198-F1
#
_cell.length_a   1.000
_cell.length_b   1.000
_cell.length_c   1.000
_cell.angle_alpha   90.00
_cell.angle_beta   90.00
_cell.angle_gamma   90.00
#
_symmetry.space_group_name_H-M   'P 1'
#
loop_
_entity.id
_entity.type
_entity.pdbx_description
1 polymer ?
#
loop_
_entity_poly.entity_id
_entity_poly.type
_entity_poly.pdbx_seq_one_letter_code
_entity_poly.pdbx_strand_id
1 'polypeptide(L)'
;MKIRQLVQQWEQNATGRLSSTPYQVHLDLDAAARLAALNHMYPKRRPEELLAELLAAALEDLEASLPYVQGTQVVATDEEGNPVYEDVEPAIGKAENLFKAA
;
A
#
# COMPACT_ATOMS: atom_id res chain seq x y z
N MET A 1 0.74 6.61 -0.73
CA MET A 1 1.74 7.47 -1.40
C MET A 1 1.26 7.76 -2.82
N LYS A 2 1.40 8.99 -3.33
CA LYS A 2 0.94 9.29 -4.71
C LYS A 2 1.79 8.53 -5.74
N ILE A 3 1.18 7.99 -6.79
CA ILE A 3 1.85 7.27 -7.91
C ILE A 3 3.14 7.95 -8.43
N ARG A 4 3.23 9.28 -8.39
CA ARG A 4 4.47 9.99 -8.80
C ARG A 4 5.68 9.68 -7.90
N GLN A 5 5.45 9.36 -6.64
CA GLN A 5 6.50 9.00 -5.67
C GLN A 5 7.04 7.59 -5.92
N LEU A 6 6.20 6.66 -6.43
CA LEU A 6 6.67 5.34 -6.87
C LEU A 6 7.76 5.45 -7.95
N VAL A 7 7.58 6.36 -8.93
CA VAL A 7 8.57 6.56 -10.00
C VAL A 7 9.93 6.98 -9.43
N GLN A 8 9.94 7.87 -8.44
CA GLN A 8 11.20 8.27 -7.77
C GLN A 8 11.81 7.12 -6.96
N GLN A 9 10.97 6.29 -6.35
CA GLN A 9 11.41 5.13 -5.58
C GLN A 9 12.00 4.04 -6.49
N TRP A 10 11.45 3.88 -7.71
CA TRP A 10 12.00 2.99 -8.74
C TRP A 10 13.43 3.33 -9.14
N GLU A 11 13.76 4.62 -9.13
CA GLU A 11 15.10 5.11 -9.42
C GLU A 11 16.07 4.87 -8.25
N GLN A 12 15.56 4.74 -7.02
CA GLN A 12 16.38 4.83 -5.81
C GLN A 12 16.57 3.50 -5.08
N ASN A 13 15.56 2.64 -4.94
CA ASN A 13 15.66 1.41 -4.14
C ASN A 13 14.59 0.38 -4.53
N ALA A 14 15.00 -0.85 -4.86
CA ALA A 14 14.08 -1.94 -5.19
C ALA A 14 14.42 -3.20 -4.39
N THR A 15 14.06 -3.25 -3.10
CA THR A 15 14.11 -4.50 -2.32
C THR A 15 13.14 -4.46 -1.16
N GLY A 16 11.97 -5.09 -1.33
CA GLY A 16 11.03 -5.43 -0.26
C GLY A 16 10.93 -6.94 -0.09
N ARG A 17 10.56 -7.43 1.11
CA ARG A 17 10.29 -8.86 1.34
C ARG A 17 8.98 -9.25 0.64
N LEU A 18 9.01 -10.34 -0.13
CA LEU A 18 7.83 -10.86 -0.84
C LEU A 18 7.14 -11.95 0.00
N SER A 19 5.80 -11.98 -0.06
CA SER A 19 5.01 -13.09 0.50
C SER A 19 5.31 -14.40 -0.24
N SER A 20 5.23 -15.53 0.47
CA SER A 20 5.37 -16.86 -0.12
C SER A 20 4.15 -17.33 -0.91
N THR A 21 3.00 -16.64 -0.78
CA THR A 21 1.75 -17.00 -1.47
C THR A 21 1.64 -16.23 -2.79
N PRO A 22 1.70 -16.90 -3.95
CA PRO A 22 1.48 -16.24 -5.22
C PRO A 22 -0.02 -16.01 -5.48
N TYR A 23 -0.34 -14.91 -6.16
CA TYR A 23 -1.67 -14.63 -6.68
C TYR A 23 -1.60 -14.52 -8.20
N GLN A 24 -2.56 -15.14 -8.90
CA GLN A 24 -2.70 -15.03 -10.35
C GLN A 24 -3.98 -14.25 -10.67
N VAL A 25 -3.84 -13.21 -11.48
CA VAL A 25 -4.95 -12.35 -11.90
C VAL A 25 -4.98 -12.21 -13.41
N HIS A 26 -6.17 -12.05 -13.97
CA HIS A 26 -6.35 -11.64 -15.37
C HIS A 26 -6.63 -10.14 -15.41
N LEU A 27 -5.83 -9.40 -16.17
CA LEU A 27 -6.06 -7.98 -16.41
C LEU A 27 -7.09 -7.81 -17.53
N ASP A 28 -7.88 -6.75 -17.44
CA ASP A 28 -8.63 -6.30 -18.60
C ASP A 28 -7.68 -5.80 -19.70
N LEU A 29 -8.22 -5.62 -20.92
CA LEU A 29 -7.43 -5.27 -22.09
C LEU A 29 -6.70 -3.92 -21.93
N ASP A 30 -7.34 -2.93 -21.29
CA ASP A 30 -6.78 -1.59 -21.13
C ASP A 30 -5.63 -1.59 -20.11
N ALA A 31 -5.83 -2.26 -18.97
CA ALA A 31 -4.80 -2.46 -17.96
C ALA A 31 -3.61 -3.26 -18.50
N ALA A 32 -3.86 -4.32 -19.28
CA ALA A 32 -2.80 -5.09 -19.94
C ALA A 32 -1.99 -4.24 -20.92
N ALA A 33 -2.65 -3.41 -21.73
CA ALA A 33 -1.99 -2.50 -22.66
C ALA A 33 -1.14 -1.45 -21.94
N ARG A 34 -1.66 -0.87 -20.84
CA ARG A 34 -0.91 0.09 -20.01
C ARG A 34 0.30 -0.55 -19.35
N LEU A 35 0.18 -1.77 -18.82
CA LEU A 35 1.31 -2.49 -18.24
C LEU A 35 2.39 -2.78 -19.29
N ALA A 36 2.00 -3.19 -20.50
CA ALA A 36 2.93 -3.40 -21.61
C ALA A 36 3.68 -2.09 -21.98
N ALA A 37 2.96 -0.97 -22.01
CA ALA A 37 3.57 0.35 -22.26
C ALA A 37 4.55 0.74 -21.15
N LEU A 38 4.22 0.51 -19.88
CA LEU A 38 5.14 0.75 -18.76
C LEU A 38 6.40 -0.12 -18.87
N ASN A 39 6.25 -1.40 -19.19
CA ASN A 39 7.38 -2.30 -19.38
C ASN A 39 8.27 -1.86 -20.56
N HIS A 40 7.67 -1.30 -21.63
CA HIS A 40 8.42 -0.73 -22.74
C HIS A 40 9.24 0.51 -22.33
N MET A 41 8.66 1.38 -21.50
CA MET A 41 9.35 2.57 -20.97
C MET A 41 10.45 2.22 -19.96
N TYR A 42 10.27 1.15 -19.19
CA TYR A 42 11.18 0.71 -18.14
C TYR A 42 11.64 -0.74 -18.36
N PRO A 43 12.42 -1.03 -19.42
CA PRO A 43 12.71 -2.39 -19.85
C PRO A 43 13.58 -3.21 -18.89
N LYS A 44 14.16 -2.57 -17.86
CA LYS A 44 14.93 -3.24 -16.79
C LYS A 44 14.04 -3.78 -15.67
N ARG A 45 12.75 -3.45 -15.66
CA ARG A 45 11.78 -3.93 -14.68
C ARG A 45 10.97 -5.05 -15.29
N ARG A 46 10.67 -6.07 -14.49
CA ARG A 46 9.77 -7.14 -14.92
C ARG A 46 8.31 -6.69 -14.74
N PRO A 47 7.37 -7.12 -15.60
CA PRO A 47 5.95 -6.79 -15.44
C PRO A 47 5.38 -7.14 -14.07
N GLU A 48 5.85 -8.24 -13.46
CA GLU A 48 5.45 -8.67 -12.12
C GLU A 48 5.89 -7.69 -11.03
N GLU A 49 7.07 -7.08 -11.17
CA GLU A 49 7.58 -6.08 -10.24
C GLU A 49 6.75 -4.80 -10.34
N LEU A 50 6.46 -4.37 -11.58
CA LEU A 50 5.60 -3.21 -11.82
C LEU A 50 4.20 -3.43 -11.22
N LEU A 51 3.62 -4.62 -11.40
CA LEU A 51 2.33 -4.97 -10.82
C LEU A 51 2.35 -4.97 -9.29
N ALA A 52 3.38 -5.57 -8.68
CA ALA A 52 3.50 -5.62 -7.22
C ALA A 52 3.60 -4.22 -6.61
N GLU A 53 4.39 -3.33 -7.22
CA GLU A 53 4.57 -1.97 -6.73
C GLU A 53 3.34 -1.08 -6.97
N LEU A 54 2.67 -1.22 -8.11
CA LEU A 54 1.39 -0.54 -8.36
C LEU A 54 0.30 -0.99 -7.39
N LEU A 55 0.23 -2.30 -7.09
CA LEU A 55 -0.72 -2.85 -6.13
C LEU A 55 -0.45 -2.32 -4.72
N ALA A 56 0.83 -2.26 -4.30
CA ALA A 56 1.20 -1.72 -3.00
C ALA A 56 0.76 -0.26 -2.83
N ALA A 57 1.04 0.60 -3.82
CA ALA A 57 0.61 1.99 -3.75
C ALA A 57 -0.92 2.14 -3.79
N ALA A 58 -1.62 1.31 -4.57
CA ALA A 58 -3.08 1.33 -4.60
C ALA A 58 -3.70 0.92 -3.26
N LEU A 59 -3.10 -0.05 -2.56
CA LEU A 59 -3.55 -0.48 -1.23
C LEU A 59 -3.31 0.62 -0.18
N GLU A 60 -2.16 1.29 -0.22
CA GLU A 60 -1.86 2.40 0.69
C GLU A 60 -2.79 3.59 0.45
N ASP A 61 -3.02 3.96 -0.82
CA ASP A 61 -3.95 5.04 -1.16
C ASP A 61 -5.41 4.67 -0.80
N LEU A 62 -5.79 3.39 -0.96
CA LEU A 62 -7.09 2.90 -0.52
C LEU A 62 -7.22 3.02 1.01
N GLU A 63 -6.21 2.57 1.76
CA GLU A 63 -6.20 2.67 3.22
C GLU A 63 -6.31 4.12 3.70
N ALA A 64 -5.55 5.03 3.09
CA ALA A 64 -5.63 6.46 3.39
C ALA A 64 -7.00 7.09 3.07
N SER A 65 -7.80 6.46 2.22
CA SER A 65 -9.17 6.89 1.89
C SER A 65 -10.24 6.33 2.83
N LEU A 66 -9.90 5.36 3.68
CA LEU A 66 -10.85 4.78 4.61
C LEU A 66 -11.21 5.78 5.72
N PRO A 67 -12.47 5.78 6.19
CA PRO A 67 -12.89 6.70 7.23
C PRO A 67 -12.10 6.43 8.51
N TYR A 68 -11.77 7.52 9.21
CA TYR A 68 -11.22 7.43 10.55
C TYR A 68 -12.14 6.62 11.47
N VAL A 69 -11.57 5.66 12.18
CA VAL A 69 -12.26 4.90 13.22
C VAL A 69 -11.60 5.24 14.54
N GLN A 70 -12.34 5.94 15.41
CA GLN A 70 -11.92 6.20 16.77
C GLN A 70 -11.84 4.89 17.54
N GLY A 71 -10.75 4.68 18.28
CA GLY A 71 -10.57 3.50 19.10
C GLY A 71 -11.37 3.51 20.39
N THR A 72 -11.35 2.36 21.05
CA THR A 72 -12.05 2.17 22.32
C THR A 72 -11.18 2.52 23.51
N GLN A 73 -9.86 2.59 23.34
CA GLN A 73 -8.93 2.94 24.42
C GLN A 73 -8.69 4.45 24.47
N VAL A 74 -8.80 5.03 25.65
CA VAL A 74 -8.36 6.41 25.93
C VAL A 74 -6.85 6.39 26.12
N VAL A 75 -6.12 7.14 25.29
CA VAL A 75 -4.65 7.22 25.32
C VAL A 75 -4.14 8.49 25.99
N ALA A 76 -4.95 9.55 26.01
CA ALA A 76 -4.61 10.80 26.69
C ALA A 76 -5.86 11.57 27.11
N THR A 77 -5.64 12.66 27.85
CA THR A 77 -6.67 13.66 28.16
C THR A 77 -6.14 15.01 27.69
N ASP A 78 -6.97 15.78 26.99
CA ASP A 78 -6.58 17.10 26.47
C ASP A 78 -6.59 18.20 27.56
N GLU A 79 -6.26 19.43 27.18
CA GLU A 79 -6.17 20.59 28.09
C GLU A 79 -7.52 21.00 28.70
N GLU A 80 -8.64 20.59 28.08
CA GLU A 80 -10.00 20.83 28.54
C GLU A 80 -10.56 19.66 29.37
N GLY A 81 -9.80 18.58 29.52
CA GLY A 81 -10.21 17.39 30.28
C GLY A 81 -10.96 16.35 29.45
N ASN A 82 -11.03 16.48 28.12
CA ASN A 82 -11.70 15.51 27.26
C ASN A 82 -10.80 14.30 26.96
N PRO A 83 -11.38 13.09 26.89
CA PRO A 83 -10.62 11.89 26.53
C PRO A 83 -10.22 11.92 25.06
N VAL A 84 -8.92 11.70 24.81
CA VAL A 84 -8.34 11.46 23.49
C VAL A 84 -8.20 9.96 23.32
N TYR A 85 -8.80 9.41 22.28
CA TYR A 85 -8.81 7.98 21.99
C TYR A 85 -7.68 7.60 21.04
N GLU A 86 -7.27 6.34 21.09
CA GLU A 86 -6.33 5.80 20.10
C GLU A 86 -6.93 5.90 18.68
N ASP A 87 -6.08 6.17 17.71
CA ASP A 87 -6.43 6.03 16.30
C ASP A 87 -6.37 4.54 15.97
N VAL A 88 -7.50 3.95 15.52
CA VAL A 88 -7.46 2.55 15.05
C VAL A 88 -7.12 2.55 13.57
N GLU A 89 -6.02 1.87 13.23
CA GLU A 89 -5.73 1.54 11.83
C GLU A 89 -6.91 0.78 11.21
N PRO A 90 -7.32 1.13 9.97
CA PRO A 90 -8.31 0.35 9.24
C PRO A 90 -7.91 -1.14 9.16
N ALA A 91 -8.89 -2.01 8.94
CA ALA A 91 -8.68 -3.47 8.97
C ALA A 91 -7.59 -3.98 8.00
N ILE A 92 -7.27 -3.21 6.93
CA ILE A 92 -6.21 -3.52 5.97
C ILE A 92 -4.82 -3.27 6.59
N GLY A 93 -4.58 -2.15 7.28
CA GLY A 93 -3.31 -1.87 7.98
C GLY A 93 -2.98 -2.87 9.08
N LYS A 94 -4.02 -3.39 9.77
CA LYS A 94 -3.84 -4.47 10.75
C LYS A 94 -3.25 -5.75 10.15
N ALA A 95 -3.48 -6.01 8.86
CA ALA A 95 -2.91 -7.18 8.19
C ALA A 95 -1.41 -7.03 7.95
N GLU A 96 -0.89 -5.82 7.74
CA GLU A 96 0.55 -5.57 7.60
C GLU A 96 1.32 -5.92 8.89
N ASN A 97 0.73 -5.63 10.05
CA ASN A 97 1.30 -5.98 11.36
C ASN A 97 1.32 -7.50 11.62
N LEU A 98 0.41 -8.27 11.01
CA LEU A 98 0.43 -9.74 11.09
C LEU A 98 1.63 -10.35 10.34
N PHE A 99 2.10 -9.71 9.26
CA PHE A 99 3.26 -10.18 8.51
C PHE A 99 4.59 -9.70 9.08
N LYS A 100 4.61 -8.62 9.88
CA LYS A 100 5.82 -8.16 10.60
C LYS A 100 6.13 -9.00 11.85
N ALA A 101 5.14 -9.69 12.41
CA ALA A 101 5.28 -10.51 13.61
C ALA A 101 5.67 -11.99 13.34
N ALA A 102 5.84 -12.39 12.08
CA ALA A 102 6.21 -13.74 11.64
C ALA A 102 7.60 -13.77 11.00
#